data_AF-S2KKS8-F1
#
_entry.id   AF-S2KKS8-F1
#
_cell.length_a   1.000
_cell.length_b   1.000
_cell.length_c   1.000
_cell.angle_alpha   90.00
_cell.angle_beta   90.00
_cell.angle_gamma   90.00
#
_symmetry.space_group_name_H-M   'P 1'
#
loop_
_entity.id
_entity.type
_entity.pdbx_description
1 polymer ?
#
loop_
_entity_poly.entity_id
_entity_poly.type
_entity_poly.pdbx_seq_one_letter_code
_entity_poly.pdbx_strand_id
1 'polypeptide(L)' 'MKNECNLSLKKAKFQHADINSEAKIQERFDWIRNWDETDMDFRKYCVFLDESAFHIDMKRFMAWSKKKDLLLW' A
#
# COMPACT_ATOMS: atom_id res chain seq x y z
N MET A 1 23.79 1.94 28.73
CA MET A 1 22.36 2.05 28.38
C MET A 1 22.16 1.51 26.96
N LYS A 2 22.13 0.19 26.84
CA LYS A 2 21.80 -0.58 25.64
C LYS A 2 20.66 -1.49 26.08
N ASN A 3 19.55 -1.55 25.33
CA ASN A 3 18.62 -2.71 25.23
C ASN A 3 17.20 -2.38 24.75
N GLU A 4 16.86 -1.15 24.37
CA GLU A 4 15.57 -0.87 23.71
C GLU A 4 15.73 0.04 22.49
N CYS A 5 16.31 -0.48 21.42
CA CYS A 5 16.36 0.21 20.12
C CYS A 5 15.26 -0.33 19.18
N ASN A 6 13.99 -0.18 19.57
CA ASN A 6 12.83 -0.57 18.75
C ASN A 6 12.43 0.53 17.75
N LEU A 7 13.40 1.24 17.17
CA LEU A 7 13.13 2.28 16.19
C LEU A 7 13.35 1.70 14.79
N SER A 8 12.26 1.42 14.07
CA SER A 8 12.33 1.09 12.64
C SER A 8 12.07 2.35 11.81
N LEU A 9 12.99 2.62 10.88
CA LEU A 9 12.84 3.63 9.85
C LEU A 9 12.20 2.98 8.62
N LYS A 10 11.01 3.44 8.22
CA LYS A 10 10.26 2.87 7.10
C LYS A 10 9.95 3.95 6.06
N LYS A 11 9.76 3.56 4.80
CA LYS A 11 9.24 4.47 3.77
C LYS A 11 7.78 4.78 4.09
N ALA A 12 7.50 6.04 4.42
CA ALA A 12 6.15 6.55 4.58
C ALA A 12 5.49 6.64 3.21
N LYS A 13 4.37 5.93 3.05
CA LYS A 13 3.45 6.10 1.93
C LYS A 13 2.18 6.70 2.51
N PHE A 14 1.87 7.92 2.12
CA PHE A 14 0.59 8.54 2.45
C PHE A 14 -0.40 8.13 1.38
N GLN A 15 -1.54 7.59 1.82
CA GLN A 15 -2.68 7.31 0.97
C GLN A 15 -3.79 8.28 1.35
N HIS A 16 -4.64 8.66 0.39
CA HIS A 16 -5.84 9.44 0.70
C HIS A 16 -6.74 8.63 1.63
N ALA A 17 -7.23 9.26 2.70
CA ALA A 17 -8.10 8.61 3.68
C ALA A 17 -9.37 8.02 3.02
N ASP A 18 -9.88 8.72 2.00
CA ASP A 18 -11.09 8.32 1.26
C ASP A 18 -10.95 6.96 0.55
N ILE A 19 -9.72 6.56 0.19
CA ILE A 19 -9.43 5.25 -0.43
C ILE A 19 -9.78 4.10 0.52
N ASN A 20 -9.72 4.33 1.84
CA ASN A 20 -10.03 3.34 2.87
C ASN A 20 -11.39 3.60 3.53
N SER A 21 -12.27 4.37 2.87
CA SER A 21 -13.68 4.41 3.24
C SER A 21 -14.32 3.04 3.01
N GLU A 22 -15.31 2.70 3.85
CA GLU A 22 -16.03 1.42 3.76
C GLU A 22 -16.63 1.20 2.37
N ALA A 23 -17.19 2.26 1.76
CA ALA A 23 -17.70 2.22 0.40
C ALA A 23 -16.64 1.84 -0.63
N LYS A 24 -15.45 2.46 -0.59
CA LYS A 24 -14.34 2.15 -1.52
C LYS A 24 -13.73 0.78 -1.28
N ILE A 25 -13.75 0.29 -0.04
CA ILE A 25 -13.35 -1.08 0.27
C ILE A 25 -14.33 -2.07 -0.36
N GLN A 26 -15.64 -1.83 -0.22
CA GLN A 26 -16.67 -2.68 -0.81
C GLN A 26 -16.62 -2.69 -2.34
N GLU A 27 -16.47 -1.52 -2.98
CA GLU A 27 -16.30 -1.41 -4.44
C GLU A 27 -15.13 -2.29 -4.95
N ARG A 28 -13.98 -2.28 -4.27
CA ARG A 28 -12.83 -3.12 -4.64
C ARG A 28 -13.10 -4.61 -4.42
N PHE A 29 -13.79 -4.95 -3.33
CA PHE A 29 -14.15 -6.33 -3.05
C PHE A 29 -15.07 -6.90 -4.13
N ASP A 30 -16.13 -6.16 -4.47
CA ASP A 30 -17.09 -6.57 -5.49
C ASP A 30 -16.42 -6.68 -6.87
N TRP A 31 -15.52 -5.75 -7.20
CA TRP A 31 -14.72 -5.80 -8.43
C TRP A 31 -13.89 -7.09 -8.50
N ILE A 32 -13.13 -7.41 -7.43
CA ILE A 32 -12.31 -8.63 -7.40
C ILE A 32 -13.19 -9.86 -7.54
N ARG A 33 -14.32 -9.93 -6.83
CA ARG A 33 -15.22 -11.09 -6.90
C ARG A 33 -15.76 -11.34 -8.31
N ASN A 34 -16.17 -10.27 -9.00
CA ASN A 34 -16.66 -10.37 -10.38
C ASN A 34 -15.59 -10.93 -11.34
N TRP A 35 -14.31 -10.59 -11.12
CA TRP A 35 -13.22 -11.10 -11.96
C TRP A 35 -12.75 -12.50 -11.55
N ASP A 36 -12.83 -12.85 -10.26
CA ASP A 36 -12.50 -14.19 -9.75
C ASP A 36 -13.47 -15.26 -10.29
N GLU A 37 -14.71 -14.87 -10.57
CA GLU A 37 -15.71 -15.73 -11.25
C GLU A 37 -15.38 -16.00 -12.73
N THR A 38 -14.40 -15.29 -13.32
CA THR A 38 -14.00 -15.47 -14.72
C THR A 38 -12.70 -16.29 -14.84
N ASP A 39 -12.52 -17.00 -15.96
CA ASP A 39 -11.26 -17.71 -16.28
C ASP A 39 -10.15 -16.77 -16.81
N MET A 40 -10.19 -15.49 -16.42
CA MET A 40 -9.24 -14.49 -16.93
C MET A 40 -7.88 -14.61 -16.23
N ASP A 41 -6.86 -15.10 -16.94
CA ASP A 41 -5.48 -15.05 -16.48
C ASP A 41 -4.86 -13.65 -16.70
N PHE A 42 -4.88 -12.84 -15.64
CA PHE A 42 -4.27 -11.50 -15.63
C PHE A 42 -2.78 -11.48 -16.00
N ARG A 43 -2.04 -12.57 -15.76
CA ARG A 43 -0.60 -12.62 -16.07
C ARG A 43 -0.34 -12.86 -17.55
N LYS A 44 -1.26 -13.54 -18.22
CA LYS A 44 -1.13 -13.90 -19.63
C LYS A 44 -1.77 -12.88 -20.56
N TYR A 45 -2.88 -12.27 -20.15
CA TYR A 45 -3.70 -11.44 -21.03
C TYR A 45 -3.72 -9.94 -20.68
N CYS A 46 -3.21 -9.52 -19.52
CA CYS A 46 -3.27 -8.12 -19.10
C CYS A 46 -1.92 -7.41 -19.26
N VAL A 47 -1.94 -6.21 -19.85
CA VAL A 47 -0.82 -5.27 -19.85
C VAL A 47 -1.23 -4.05 -19.02
N PHE A 48 -0.51 -3.80 -17.94
CA PHE A 48 -0.75 -2.64 -17.08
C PHE A 48 0.02 -1.43 -17.58
N LEU A 49 -0.70 -0.35 -17.83
CA LEU A 49 -0.14 0.96 -18.16
C LEU A 49 -0.46 1.91 -17.02
N ASP A 50 0.57 2.50 -16.42
CA ASP A 50 0.43 3.51 -15.39
C ASP A 50 1.50 4.58 -15.58
N GLU A 51 1.19 5.81 -15.19
CA GLU A 51 2.13 6.92 -15.27
C GLU A 51 2.99 6.95 -14.01
N SER A 52 4.28 6.67 -14.17
CA SER A 52 5.23 6.84 -13.07
C SER A 52 5.57 8.32 -12.90
N ALA A 53 5.15 8.93 -11.78
CA ALA A 53 5.64 10.24 -11.40
C ALA A 53 7.12 10.16 -11.00
N PHE A 54 7.98 10.95 -11.65
CA PHE A 54 9.38 11.11 -11.26
C PHE A 54 9.55 12.36 -10.39
N HIS A 55 9.97 12.16 -9.14
CA HIS A 55 10.31 13.26 -8.24
C HIS A 55 11.80 13.59 -8.35
N ILE A 56 12.12 14.75 -8.95
CA ILE A 56 13.51 15.26 -9.06
C ILE A 56 14.07 15.60 -7.69
N ASP A 57 13.21 16.10 -6.79
CA ASP A 57 13.58 16.33 -5.40
C ASP A 57 13.49 15.02 -4.62
N MET A 58 14.64 14.42 -4.29
CA MET A 58 14.74 13.27 -3.38
C MET A 58 14.40 13.68 -1.94
N LYS A 59 13.16 14.12 -1.69
CA LYS A 59 12.67 14.35 -0.33
C LYS A 59 12.66 13.02 0.41
N ARG A 60 13.21 13.01 1.63
CA ARG A 60 13.22 11.83 2.51
C ARG A 60 11.79 11.45 2.88
N PHE A 61 11.20 10.50 2.16
CA PHE A 61 9.93 9.85 2.53
C PHE A 61 10.11 8.80 3.63
N MET A 62 11.02 9.01 4.58
CA MET A 62 11.27 8.05 5.65
C MET A 62 10.62 8.56 6.94
N ALA A 63 9.84 7.71 7.61
CA ALA A 63 9.23 8.00 8.89
C ALA A 63 9.57 6.91 9.91
N TRP A 64 9.54 7.29 11.19
CA TRP A 64 9.72 6.37 12.30
C TRP A 64 8.39 5.72 12.66
N SER A 65 8.38 4.39 12.75
CA SER A 65 7.20 3.65 13.24
C SER A 65 6.97 3.91 14.72
N LYS A 66 5.72 3.99 15.17
CA LYS A 66 5.42 3.98 16.61
C LYS A 66 5.75 2.59 17.17
N LYS A 67 6.18 2.52 18.44
CA LYS A 67 6.60 1.28 19.12
C LYS A 67 5.53 0.17 19.10
N LYS A 68 4.24 0.52 19.06
CA LYS A 68 3.11 -0.43 19.05
C LYS A 68 2.82 -1.04 17.67
N ASP A 69 3.16 -0.35 16.58
CA ASP A 69 2.89 -0.80 15.21
C ASP A 69 3.93 -1.85 14.73
N LEU A 70 4.92 -2.17 15.56
CA LEU A 70 5.91 -3.22 15.32
C LEU A 70 5.36 -4.63 15.59
N LEU A 71 4.26 -4.74 16.32
CA LEU A 71 3.68 -6.02 16.78
C LEU A 71 2.39 -6.40 16.03
N LEU A 72 1.98 -5.60 15.05
CA LEU A 72 0.82 -5.85 14.20
C LEU A 72 1.30 -6.11 12.75
N TRP A 73 1.93 -7.26 12.57
CA TRP A 73 2.17 -7.94 11.30
C TRP A 73 1.91 -9.42 11.52
#